data_AF-A0AAJ2Q1B0-F1
#
_entry.id   AF-A0AAJ2Q1B0-F1
#
_cell.length_a   1.000
_cell.length_b   1.000
_cell.length_c   1.000
_cell.angle_alpha   90.00
_cell.angle_beta   90.00
_cell.angle_gamma   90.00
#
_symmetry.space_group_name_H-M   'P 1'
#
loop_
_entity.id
_entity.type
_entity.pdbx_description
1 polymer ?
#
loop_
_entity_poly.entity_id
_entity_poly.type
_entity_poly.pdbx_seq_one_letter_code
_entity_poly.pdbx_strand_id
1 'polypeptide(L)' 'MTEKADLQSVLDRAAEGGRITPEEALDLYRDAPLHALGAAADAVRKRRYAGTEHIATYIIERNINYTNVCVTACKFC' A
#
# COMPACT_ATOMS: atom_id res chain seq x y z
N MET A 1 23.03 -9.55 11.75
CA MET A 1 22.98 -8.24 11.09
C MET A 1 22.30 -8.49 9.76
N THR A 2 21.03 -8.10 9.62
CA THR A 2 20.28 -8.35 8.39
C THR A 2 20.85 -7.45 7.31
N GLU A 3 21.34 -8.05 6.24
CA GLU A 3 21.81 -7.34 5.05
C GLU A 3 20.61 -6.56 4.49
N LYS A 4 20.74 -5.23 4.38
CA LYS A 4 19.64 -4.38 3.86
C LYS A 4 19.38 -4.77 2.41
N ALA A 5 18.11 -4.97 2.05
CA ALA A 5 17.74 -5.22 0.67
C ALA A 5 18.13 -4.03 -0.23
N ASP A 6 18.49 -4.32 -1.48
CA ASP A 6 18.57 -3.28 -2.51
C ASP A 6 17.16 -2.74 -2.78
N LEU A 7 16.86 -1.59 -2.17
CA LEU A 7 15.54 -0.97 -2.24
C LEU A 7 15.10 -0.72 -3.68
N GLN A 8 16.03 -0.38 -4.59
CA GLN A 8 15.68 -0.11 -5.97
C GLN A 8 15.22 -1.39 -6.68
N SER A 9 15.96 -2.49 -6.51
CA SER A 9 15.55 -3.80 -7.04
C SER A 9 14.18 -4.25 -6.51
N VAL A 10 13.90 -4.03 -5.22
CA VAL A 10 12.59 -4.34 -4.63
C VAL A 10 11.49 -3.48 -5.23
N LEU A 11 11.72 -2.17 -5.39
CA LEU A 11 10.76 -1.23 -5.99
C LEU A 11 10.47 -1.58 -7.45
N ASP A 12 11.50 -1.88 -8.26
CA ASP A 12 11.36 -2.24 -9.66
C ASP A 12 10.56 -3.54 -9.82
N ARG A 13 10.91 -4.56 -9.04
CA ARG A 13 10.18 -5.84 -9.03
C ARG A 13 8.72 -5.65 -8.61
N ALA A 14 8.46 -4.84 -7.58
CA ALA A 14 7.10 -4.53 -7.16
C ALA A 14 6.33 -3.79 -8.26
N ALA A 15 6.96 -2.81 -8.92
CA ALA A 15 6.42 -2.03 -10.03
C ALA A 15 6.08 -2.90 -11.26
N GLU A 16 6.73 -4.04 -11.43
CA GLU A 16 6.40 -5.05 -12.46
C GLU A 16 5.34 -6.06 -12.00
N GLY A 17 4.99 -6.08 -10.72
CA GLY A 17 3.97 -6.95 -10.14
C GLY A 17 4.50 -8.20 -9.45
N GLY A 18 5.82 -8.26 -9.23
CA GLY A 18 6.43 -9.24 -8.37
C GLY A 18 6.02 -9.05 -6.90
N ARG A 19 6.04 -10.15 -6.15
CA ARG A 19 5.76 -10.14 -4.71
C ARG A 19 6.99 -9.65 -3.94
N ILE A 20 6.75 -8.84 -2.90
CA ILE A 20 7.76 -8.47 -1.89
C ILE A 20 7.59 -9.34 -0.64
N THR A 21 8.68 -9.58 0.10
CA THR A 21 8.64 -10.29 1.39
C THR A 21 8.29 -9.33 2.54
N PRO A 22 7.90 -9.85 3.72
CA PRO A 22 7.69 -9.02 4.91
C PRO A 22 8.94 -8.22 5.32
N GLU A 23 10.13 -8.80 5.18
CA GLU A 23 11.40 -8.16 5.50
C GLU A 23 11.70 -6.99 4.54
N GLU A 24 11.50 -7.21 3.24
CA GLU A 24 11.62 -6.16 2.22
C GLU A 24 10.59 -5.04 2.42
N ALA A 25 9.35 -5.38 2.79
CA ALA A 25 8.32 -4.40 3.11
C ALA A 25 8.71 -3.54 4.33
N LEU A 26 9.35 -4.14 5.34
CA LEU A 26 9.85 -3.43 6.50
C LEU A 26 11.00 -2.48 6.15
N ASP A 27 11.92 -2.92 5.29
CA ASP A 27 13.01 -2.08 4.78
C ASP A 27 12.47 -0.89 3.97
N LEU A 28 11.51 -1.14 3.07
CA LEU A 28 10.82 -0.07 2.33
C LEU A 28 10.12 0.93 3.26
N TYR A 29 9.42 0.44 4.28
CA TYR A 29 8.70 1.30 5.24
C TYR A 29 9.64 2.23 6.00
N ARG A 30 10.84 1.75 6.34
CA ARG A 30 11.82 2.50 7.15
C ARG A 30 12.67 3.46 6.31
N ASP A 31 13.07 3.02 5.12
CA ASP A 31 14.20 3.62 4.41
C ASP A 31 13.87 4.09 2.98
N ALA A 32 12.73 3.73 2.38
CA ALA A 32 12.45 4.11 0.99
C ALA A 32 12.21 5.62 0.83
N PRO A 33 12.83 6.28 -0.17
CA PRO A 33 12.49 7.65 -0.51
C PRO A 33 11.03 7.76 -0.95
N LEU A 34 10.28 8.70 -0.37
CA LEU A 34 8.84 8.86 -0.60
C LEU A 34 8.46 8.92 -2.09
N HIS A 35 9.21 9.68 -2.89
CA HIS A 35 8.94 9.83 -4.32
C HIS A 35 9.20 8.53 -5.11
N ALA A 36 10.25 7.78 -4.77
CA ALA A 36 10.55 6.50 -5.41
C ALA A 36 9.46 5.47 -5.08
N LEU A 37 9.05 5.41 -3.81
CA LEU A 37 7.94 4.56 -3.36
C LEU A 37 6.63 4.92 -4.04
N GLY A 38 6.31 6.21 -4.14
CA GLY A 38 5.11 6.70 -4.82
C GLY A 38 5.10 6.38 -6.31
N ALA A 39 6.24 6.51 -7.00
CA ALA A 39 6.37 6.16 -8.41
C ALA A 39 6.16 4.67 -8.66
N ALA A 40 6.76 3.80 -7.84
CA ALA A 40 6.54 2.36 -7.91
C ALA A 40 5.07 1.98 -7.64
N ALA A 41 4.44 2.60 -6.63
CA ALA A 41 3.04 2.38 -6.31
C ALA A 41 2.10 2.82 -7.46
N ASP A 42 2.36 3.98 -8.08
CA ASP A 42 1.57 4.43 -9.24
C ASP A 42 1.78 3.53 -10.46
N ALA A 43 2.99 3.00 -10.69
CA ALA A 43 3.24 2.01 -11.74
C ALA A 43 2.39 0.74 -11.53
N VAL A 44 2.34 0.23 -10.29
CA VAL A 44 1.48 -0.91 -9.93
C VAL A 44 0.00 -0.61 -10.20
N ARG A 45 -0.46 0.57 -9.78
CA ARG A 45 -1.84 1.02 -9.98
C ARG A 45 -2.17 1.13 -11.48
N LYS A 46 -1.33 1.79 -12.28
CA LYS A 46 -1.49 1.93 -13.73
C LYS A 46 -1.58 0.57 -14.43
N ARG A 47 -0.70 -0.37 -14.08
CA ARG A 47 -0.73 -1.74 -14.61
C ARG A 47 -2.04 -2.45 -14.26
N ARG A 48 -2.48 -2.35 -13.00
CA ARG A 48 -3.72 -2.99 -12.53
C ARG A 48 -4.97 -2.47 -13.24
N TYR A 49 -5.00 -1.18 -13.58
CA TYR A 49 -6.14 -0.50 -14.18
C TYR A 49 -5.90 -0.08 -15.64
N ALA A 50 -5.03 -0.79 -16.36
CA ALA A 50 -4.65 -0.44 -17.74
C ALA A 50 -5.87 -0.21 -18.65
N GLY A 51 -5.87 0.91 -19.38
CA GLY A 51 -6.98 1.38 -20.21
C GLY A 51 -8.02 2.21 -19.45
N THR A 52 -7.97 2.22 -18.12
CA THR A 52 -8.86 2.99 -17.22
C THR A 52 -8.07 3.72 -16.13
N GLU A 53 -6.76 3.86 -16.27
CA GLU A 53 -5.88 4.37 -15.23
C GLU A 53 -6.08 5.87 -14.93
N HIS A 54 -6.81 6.58 -15.79
CA HIS A 54 -7.23 7.97 -15.58
C HIS A 54 -8.56 8.10 -14.81
N ILE A 55 -9.24 6.97 -14.55
CA ILE A 55 -10.52 6.92 -13.84
C ILE A 55 -10.27 6.59 -12.38
N ALA A 56 -10.70 7.49 -11.49
CA ALA A 56 -10.86 7.21 -10.07
C ALA A 56 -12.34 6.95 -9.79
N THR A 57 -12.67 5.78 -9.25
CA THR A 57 -14.04 5.43 -8.87
C THR A 57 -14.30 5.79 -7.41
N TYR A 58 -15.57 5.84 -7.03
CA TYR A 58 -16.00 6.11 -5.66
C TYR A 58 -17.10 5.12 -5.27
N ILE A 59 -17.28 4.95 -3.96
CA ILE A 59 -18.32 4.08 -3.40
C ILE A 59 -19.42 4.97 -2.83
N ILE A 60 -20.68 4.67 -3.16
CA ILE A 60 -21.86 5.21 -2.46
C ILE A 60 -22.30 4.14 -1.47
N GLU A 61 -21.93 4.31 -0.20
CA GLU A 61 -22.26 3.37 0.87
C GLU A 61 -23.05 4.07 1.98
N ARG A 62 -24.03 3.34 2.54
CA ARG A 62 -24.73 3.75 3.75
C ARG A 62 -24.35 2.80 4.89
N ASN A 63 -23.52 3.29 5.80
CA ASN A 63 -23.25 2.61 7.06
C ASN A 63 -24.35 2.93 8.08
N ILE A 64 -25.15 1.93 8.48
CA ILE A 64 -26.20 2.10 9.49
C ILE A 64 -25.66 1.61 10.85
N ASN A 65 -25.22 2.55 11.67
CA ASN A 65 -24.78 2.27 13.04
C ASN A 65 -25.97 2.40 13.99
N TYR A 66 -26.68 1.31 14.23
CA TYR A 66 -27.85 1.28 15.13
C TYR A 66 -27.49 1.56 16.60
N THR A 67 -26.23 1.37 16.99
CA THR A 67 -25.70 1.68 18.32
C THR A 67 -24.26 2.15 18.21
N ASN A 68 -23.87 3.04 19.12
CA ASN A 68 -22.48 3.46 19.34
C ASN A 68 -21.93 2.96 20.70
N VAL A 69 -22.66 2.07 21.38
CA VAL A 69 -22.24 1.47 22.66
C VAL A 69 -21.47 0.19 22.40
N CYS A 70 -20.32 0.04 23.04
CA CYS A 70 -19.47 -1.15 22.96
C CYS A 70 -18.99 -1.56 24.36
N VAL A 71 -18.87 -2.87 24.60
CA VAL A 71 -18.32 -3.44 25.84
C VAL A 71 -16.78 -3.44 25.85
N THR A 72 -16.17 -3.15 24.71
CA THR A 72 -14.72 -3.14 24.53
C THR A 72 -14.14 -1.77 24.85
N ALA A 73 -12.93 -1.72 25.39
CA ALA A 73 -12.20 -0.49 25.74
C ALA A 73 -11.00 -0.26 24.81
N CYS A 74 -11.22 -0.25 23.50
CA CYS A 74 -10.18 0.08 22.53
C CYS A 74 -9.63 1.49 22.78
N LYS A 75 -8.30 1.66 22.73
CA LYS A 75 -7.65 2.98 22.94
C LYS A 75 -7.69 3.91 21.73
N PHE A 76 -8.18 3.40 20.60
CA PHE A 76 -8.12 4.06 19.29
C PHE A 76 -9.48 4.07 18.57
N CYS A 77 -10.53 3.54 19.21
CA CYS A 77 -11.88 3.48 18.63
C CYS A 77 -12.57 4.85 18.73
#